data_AF-A0A927A439-F1
#
_entry.id   AF-A0A927A439-F1
#
_cell.length_a   1.000
_cell.length_b   1.000
_cell.length_c   1.000
_cell.angle_alpha   90.00
_cell.angle_beta   90.00
_cell.angle_gamma   90.00
#
_symmetry.space_group_name_H-M   'P 1'
#
loop_
_entity.id
_entity.type
_entity.pdbx_description
1 polymer ?
#
loop_
_entity_poly.entity_id
_entity_poly.type
_entity_poly.pdbx_seq_one_letter_code
_entity_poly.pdbx_strand_id
1 'polypeptide(L)'
;MKLLTGFQPKALLTAKCLERRILPKERLIKVIEYLDSENALNDCNSRLLEAIICGIMWSEETDEKIKKLGLEMAIEQFHFQTINWDHEDIIASPDNPDNWKV
;
A
#
# COMPACT_ATOMS: atom_id res chain seq x y z
N MET A 1 -44.45 -6.91 11.77
CA MET A 1 -43.26 -6.07 12.02
C MET A 1 -42.23 -6.40 10.96
N LYS A 2 -41.80 -5.42 10.15
CA LYS A 2 -40.83 -5.65 9.07
C LYS A 2 -39.42 -5.56 9.67
N LEU A 3 -38.67 -6.66 9.60
CA LEU A 3 -37.24 -6.66 9.92
C LEU A 3 -36.54 -5.74 8.92
N LEU A 4 -35.96 -4.63 9.41
CA LEU A 4 -35.02 -3.81 8.66
C LEU A 4 -33.74 -4.62 8.49
N THR A 5 -33.69 -5.50 7.49
CA THR A 5 -32.45 -6.14 7.04
C THR A 5 -31.62 -5.12 6.29
N GLY A 6 -31.07 -4.14 7.04
CA GLY A 6 -30.13 -3.14 6.56
C GLY A 6 -28.68 -3.47 6.91
N PHE A 7 -28.41 -4.65 7.47
CA PHE A 7 -27.05 -5.15 7.68
C PHE A 7 -26.62 -5.93 6.44
N GLN A 8 -25.96 -5.26 5.50
CA GLN A 8 -25.00 -5.95 4.64
C GLN A 8 -23.73 -6.15 5.47
N PRO A 9 -23.29 -7.40 5.73
CA PRO A 9 -21.97 -7.64 6.27
C PRO A 9 -20.94 -6.95 5.38
N LYS A 10 -20.01 -6.20 5.97
CA LYS A 10 -18.89 -5.52 5.29
C LYS A 10 -18.10 -6.50 4.37
N ALA A 11 -18.18 -7.81 4.65
CA ALA A 11 -17.65 -8.90 3.85
C ALA A 11 -18.23 -9.05 2.43
N LEU A 12 -19.39 -8.45 2.11
CA LEU A 12 -19.99 -8.51 0.76
C LEU A 12 -19.65 -7.30 -0.13
N LEU A 13 -18.99 -6.27 0.41
CA LEU A 13 -18.58 -5.10 -0.38
C LEU A 13 -17.23 -5.26 -1.09
N THR A 14 -16.50 -6.36 -0.87
CA THR A 14 -15.11 -6.44 -1.33
C THR A 14 -14.88 -7.25 -2.59
N ALA A 15 -15.83 -8.03 -3.10
CA ALA A 15 -15.64 -8.71 -4.39
C ALA A 15 -15.54 -7.72 -5.57
N LYS A 16 -16.29 -6.62 -5.54
CA LYS A 16 -16.23 -5.55 -6.56
C LYS A 16 -15.20 -4.45 -6.29
N CYS A 17 -14.74 -4.29 -5.04
CA CYS A 17 -13.63 -3.39 -4.73
C CYS A 17 -12.25 -4.06 -4.92
N LEU A 18 -12.18 -5.39 -4.93
CA LEU A 18 -10.99 -6.14 -5.33
C LEU A 18 -10.71 -6.04 -6.85
N GLU A 19 -11.70 -5.64 -7.66
CA GLU A 19 -11.62 -5.65 -9.14
C GLU A 19 -10.70 -4.58 -9.76
N ARG A 20 -10.07 -3.69 -8.98
CA ARG A 20 -8.92 -2.92 -9.47
C ARG A 20 -7.90 -2.68 -8.38
N ARG A 21 -7.26 -3.76 -7.90
CA ARG A 21 -5.88 -3.60 -7.37
C ARG A 21 -5.01 -3.14 -8.55
N ILE A 22 -4.92 -1.82 -8.73
CA ILE A 22 -3.96 -1.18 -9.63
C ILE A 22 -2.61 -1.82 -9.31
N LEU A 23 -1.96 -2.40 -10.32
CA LEU A 23 -0.72 -3.13 -10.11
C LEU A 23 0.31 -2.20 -9.46
N PRO A 24 1.22 -2.68 -8.61
CA PRO A 24 2.23 -1.83 -7.98
C PRO A 24 2.98 -0.93 -8.97
N LYS A 25 3.26 -1.44 -10.17
CA LYS A 25 3.84 -0.69 -11.29
C LYS A 25 2.96 0.47 -11.76
N GLU A 26 1.66 0.25 -11.94
CA GLU A 26 0.70 1.29 -12.35
C GLU A 26 0.47 2.33 -11.25
N ARG A 27 0.54 1.92 -9.97
CA ARG A 27 0.51 2.84 -8.83
C ARG A 27 1.75 3.73 -8.81
N LEU A 28 2.92 3.15 -9.04
CA LEU A 28 4.18 3.91 -9.09
C LEU A 28 4.17 4.93 -10.23
N ILE A 29 3.71 4.54 -11.43
CA ILE A 29 3.55 5.46 -12.57
C ILE A 29 2.64 6.63 -12.19
N LYS A 30 1.48 6.37 -11.59
CA LYS A 30 0.56 7.44 -11.15
C LYS A 30 1.16 8.36 -10.09
N VAL A 31 1.98 7.84 -9.20
CA VAL A 31 2.68 8.66 -8.19
C VAL A 31 3.73 9.55 -8.88
N ILE A 32 4.48 9.02 -9.84
CA ILE A 32 5.45 9.82 -10.62
C ILE A 32 4.72 10.91 -11.42
N GLU A 33 3.65 10.57 -12.13
CA GLU A 33 2.81 11.52 -12.87
C GLU A 33 2.21 12.59 -11.96
N TYR A 34 1.77 12.20 -10.76
CA TYR A 34 1.26 13.14 -9.76
C TYR A 34 2.37 14.09 -9.28
N LEU A 35 3.54 13.55 -8.91
CA LEU A 35 4.68 14.37 -8.48
C LEU A 35 5.14 15.34 -9.58
N ASP A 36 5.09 14.92 -10.85
CA ASP A 36 5.39 15.77 -11.99
C ASP A 36 4.34 16.89 -12.15
N SER A 37 3.06 16.54 -12.03
CA SER A 37 1.95 17.51 -12.11
C SER A 37 1.96 18.57 -11.00
N GLU A 38 2.45 18.20 -9.81
CA GLU A 38 2.60 19.08 -8.65
C GLU A 38 3.97 19.80 -8.64
N ASN A 39 4.79 19.64 -9.68
CA ASN A 39 6.14 20.20 -9.78
C ASN A 39 7.08 19.78 -8.62
N ALA A 40 6.74 18.68 -7.94
CA ALA A 40 7.47 18.09 -6.82
C ALA A 40 8.53 17.07 -7.31
N LEU A 41 8.46 16.67 -8.59
CA LEU A 41 9.43 15.82 -9.25
C LEU A 41 10.68 16.62 -9.66
N ASN A 42 11.51 16.96 -8.68
CA ASN A 42 12.81 17.57 -8.95
C ASN A 42 13.85 16.53 -9.42
N ASP A 43 14.99 17.00 -9.95
CA ASP A 43 16.10 16.18 -10.44
C ASP A 43 16.63 15.20 -9.37
N CYS A 44 16.61 15.61 -8.10
CA CYS A 44 17.07 14.78 -6.98
C CYS A 44 16.14 13.57 -6.75
N ASN A 45 14.82 13.81 -6.65
CA ASN A 45 13.82 12.78 -6.46
C ASN A 45 13.75 11.82 -7.66
N SER A 46 13.91 12.36 -8.88
CA SER A 46 13.95 11.57 -10.11
C SER A 46 15.13 10.59 -10.12
N ARG A 47 16.34 11.07 -9.78
CA ARG A 47 17.55 10.23 -9.68
C ARG A 47 17.46 9.21 -8.55
N LEU A 48 16.82 9.56 -7.44
CA LEU A 48 16.61 8.62 -6.34
C LEU A 48 15.70 7.47 -6.78
N LEU A 49 14.59 7.77 -7.48
CA LEU A 49 13.68 6.75 -8.02
C LEU A 49 14.39 5.86 -9.05
N GLU A 50 15.17 6.45 -9.94
CA GLU A 50 15.98 5.70 -10.91
C GLU A 50 17.00 4.78 -10.22
N ALA A 51 17.70 5.28 -9.20
CA ALA A 51 18.66 4.51 -8.43
C ALA A 51 18.01 3.33 -7.68
N ILE A 52 16.80 3.52 -7.14
CA ILE A 52 16.02 2.46 -6.49
C ILE A 52 15.65 1.37 -7.51
N ILE A 53 15.10 1.76 -8.67
CA ILE A 53 14.69 0.82 -9.73
C ILE A 53 15.89 0.04 -10.25
N CYS A 54 17.00 0.73 -10.54
CA CYS A 54 18.24 0.09 -10.97
C CYS A 54 18.82 -0.80 -9.87
N GLY A 55 18.85 -0.36 -8.61
CA GLY A 55 19.35 -1.15 -7.50
C GLY A 55 18.64 -2.51 -7.36
N ILE A 56 17.31 -2.51 -7.46
CA ILE A 56 16.48 -3.72 -7.41
C ILE A 56 16.79 -4.67 -8.58
N MET A 57 17.05 -4.15 -9.78
CA MET A 57 17.31 -4.97 -10.96
C MET A 57 18.67 -5.67 -10.94
N TRP A 58 19.67 -5.08 -10.29
CA TRP A 58 21.07 -5.50 -10.43
C TRP A 58 21.68 -6.09 -9.14
N SER A 59 21.00 -6.00 -7.99
CA SER A 59 21.50 -6.50 -6.71
C SER A 59 20.38 -7.10 -5.86
N GLU A 60 20.46 -8.40 -5.62
CA GLU A 60 19.54 -9.14 -4.75
C GLU A 60 19.58 -8.62 -3.31
N GLU A 61 20.77 -8.28 -2.79
CA GLU A 61 20.92 -7.65 -1.47
C GLU A 61 20.21 -6.28 -1.39
N THR A 62 20.23 -5.51 -2.48
CA THR A 62 19.56 -4.20 -2.53
C THR A 62 18.05 -4.36 -2.63
N ASP A 63 17.57 -5.34 -3.40
CA ASP A 63 16.15 -5.70 -3.47
C ASP A 63 15.60 -6.13 -2.09
N GLU A 64 16.31 -6.99 -1.36
CA GLU A 64 15.93 -7.39 0.00
C GLU A 64 15.86 -6.21 0.98
N LYS A 65 16.86 -5.31 0.94
CA LYS A 65 16.87 -4.10 1.79
C LYS A 65 15.69 -3.20 1.49
N ILE A 66 15.36 -2.98 0.22
CA ILE A 66 14.24 -2.14 -0.19
C ILE A 66 12.90 -2.77 0.18
N LYS A 67 12.74 -4.09 -0.02
CA LYS A 67 11.53 -4.82 0.41
C LYS A 67 11.32 -4.71 1.92
N LYS A 68 12.38 -4.89 2.70
CA LYS A 68 12.33 -4.76 4.16
C LYS A 68 11.93 -3.35 4.59
N LEU A 69 12.60 -2.34 4.03
CA LEU A 69 12.26 -0.93 4.31
C LEU A 69 10.81 -0.60 3.94
N GLY A 70 10.35 -1.09 2.78
CA GLY A 70 8.98 -0.90 2.33
C GLY A 70 7.95 -1.55 3.27
N LEU A 71 8.26 -2.73 3.81
CA LEU A 71 7.42 -3.41 4.80
C LEU A 71 7.37 -2.62 6.13
N GLU A 72 8.52 -2.17 6.63
CA GLU A 72 8.61 -1.36 7.85
C GLU A 72 7.78 -0.08 7.73
N MET A 73 7.93 0.66 6.63
CA MET A 73 7.14 1.87 6.36
C MET A 73 5.64 1.58 6.25
N ALA A 74 5.26 0.46 5.64
CA ALA A 74 3.85 0.07 5.55
C ALA A 74 3.26 -0.21 6.93
N ILE A 75 3.99 -0.89 7.80
CA ILE A 75 3.58 -1.18 9.19
C ILE A 75 3.38 0.13 9.96
N GLU A 76 4.36 1.03 9.92
CA GLU A 76 4.28 2.34 10.59
C GLU A 76 3.06 3.14 10.11
N GLN A 77 2.87 3.20 8.78
CA GLN A 77 1.74 3.92 8.18
C GLN A 77 0.40 3.30 8.57
N PHE A 78 0.31 1.97 8.59
CA PHE A 78 -0.89 1.25 9.00
C PHE A 78 -1.23 1.56 10.45
N HIS A 79 -0.27 1.41 11.37
CA HIS A 79 -0.48 1.74 12.79
C HIS A 79 -0.90 3.20 13.00
N PHE A 80 -0.32 4.13 12.25
CA PHE A 80 -0.73 5.53 12.30
C PHE A 80 -2.19 5.71 11.89
N GLN A 81 -2.62 5.05 10.82
CA GLN A 81 -4.00 5.13 10.30
C GLN A 81 -5.01 4.40 11.18
N THR A 82 -4.59 3.34 11.89
CA THR A 82 -5.46 2.51 12.72
C THR A 82 -5.34 2.80 14.21
N ILE A 83 -4.74 3.93 14.61
CA ILE A 83 -4.49 4.26 16.03
C ILE A 83 -5.75 4.27 16.90
N ASN A 84 -6.92 4.52 16.29
CA ASN A 84 -8.22 4.55 16.96
C ASN A 84 -9.08 3.31 16.69
N TRP A 85 -8.54 2.27 16.05
CA TRP A 85 -9.26 1.04 15.77
C TRP A 85 -9.16 0.09 16.97
N ASP A 86 -10.16 -0.76 17.11
CA ASP A 86 -10.13 -1.84 18.08
C ASP A 86 -9.06 -2.88 17.69
N HIS A 87 -8.40 -3.46 18.69
CA HIS A 87 -7.31 -4.39 18.48
C HIS A 87 -7.70 -5.61 17.61
N GLU A 88 -8.91 -6.12 17.80
CA GLU A 88 -9.44 -7.24 17.02
C GLU A 88 -9.63 -6.87 15.54
N ASP A 89 -10.05 -5.63 15.26
CA ASP A 89 -10.20 -5.12 13.89
C ASP A 89 -8.84 -4.92 13.20
N ILE A 90 -7.82 -4.50 13.94
CA ILE A 90 -6.44 -4.34 13.44
C ILE A 90 -5.87 -5.70 13.04
N ILE A 91 -6.01 -6.72 13.90
CA ILE A 91 -5.51 -8.08 13.62
C ILE A 91 -6.25 -8.72 12.45
N ALA A 92 -7.58 -8.55 12.38
CA ALA A 92 -8.38 -9.14 11.31
C ALA A 92 -8.27 -8.41 9.96
N SER A 93 -7.65 -7.23 9.92
CA SER A 93 -7.57 -6.41 8.72
C SER A 93 -6.71 -7.07 7.64
N PRO A 94 -7.22 -7.23 6.41
CA PRO A 94 -6.42 -7.67 5.26
C PRO A 94 -5.39 -6.61 4.82
N ASP A 95 -5.55 -5.37 5.27
CA ASP A 95 -4.65 -4.26 4.98
C ASP A 95 -3.50 -4.17 6.01
N ASN A 96 -3.55 -4.95 7.10
CA ASN A 96 -2.45 -5.03 8.07
C ASN A 96 -1.22 -5.69 7.40
N PRO A 97 -0.09 -4.99 7.30
CA PRO A 97 1.11 -5.53 6.68
C PRO A 97 1.69 -6.75 7.39
N ASP A 98 1.45 -6.93 8.69
CA ASP A 98 1.84 -8.14 9.42
C ASP A 98 1.14 -9.40 8.91
N ASN A 99 0.00 -9.24 8.24
CA ASN A 99 -0.76 -10.33 7.63
C ASN A 99 -0.33 -10.61 6.17
N TRP A 100 0.55 -9.81 5.58
CA TRP A 100 1.01 -10.00 4.21
C TRP A 100 2.01 -11.16 4.17
N LYS A 101 1.55 -12.32 3.69
CA LYS A 101 2.44 -13.46 3.44
C LYS A 101 3.46 -13.08 2.36
N VAL A 102 4.74 -13.23 2.68
CA VAL A 102 5.87 -13.19 1.74
C VAL A 102 5.85 -14.42 0.85
#